data_AF-A0A6G0FHE9-F1
#
_entry.id   AF-A0A6G0FHE9-F1
#
_cell.length_a   1.000
_cell.length_b   1.000
_cell.length_c   1.000
_cell.angle_alpha   90.00
_cell.angle_beta   90.00
_cell.angle_gamma   90.00
#
_symmetry.space_group_name_H-M   'P 1'
#
loop_
_entity.id
_entity.type
_entity.pdbx_description
1 polymer ?
#
loop_
_entity_poly.entity_id
_entity_poly.type
_entity_poly.pdbx_seq_one_letter_code
_entity_poly.pdbx_strand_id
1 'polypeptide(L)'
;MVNIGSGHSHRADLTCNHELYGLSCGDYDAMRARAREACEICETAERDTTRGQLVIDHFQGEGLFIVRGLLCDRCNSVMSRHDRTAEWGPSSLPWKEKARAYHLNAFSQPTADELRRADEVIAARTPYSVRNRPPLPRTPRRKHSPRVHLNHGPKQIARAIRKHLTPEQIGRLVQLLTEAEAGEPHSHSAATR
;
A
#
# COMPACT_ATOMS: atom_id res chain seq x y z
N MET A 1 9.01 23.33 -16.77
CA MET A 1 9.62 22.50 -15.71
C MET A 1 9.24 21.05 -16.00
N VAL A 2 10.20 20.16 -16.18
CA VAL A 2 9.93 18.73 -16.38
C VAL A 2 9.51 18.18 -15.02
N ASN A 3 8.24 17.79 -14.89
CA ASN A 3 7.77 17.13 -13.67
C ASN A 3 8.39 15.74 -13.67
N ILE A 4 9.46 15.55 -12.89
CA ILE A 4 10.09 14.23 -12.72
C ILE A 4 9.07 13.41 -11.93
N GLY A 5 8.32 12.55 -12.64
CA GLY A 5 7.20 11.81 -12.08
C GLY A 5 7.59 10.97 -10.88
N SER A 6 6.62 10.74 -9.99
CA SER A 6 6.73 9.80 -8.87
C SER A 6 7.23 8.44 -9.39
N GLY A 7 8.44 8.02 -8.98
CA GLY A 7 9.04 6.74 -9.43
C GLY A 7 10.54 6.79 -9.71
N HIS A 8 11.08 7.97 -10.03
CA HIS A 8 12.53 8.19 -10.16
C HIS A 8 13.17 8.50 -8.81
N SER A 9 14.38 7.97 -8.59
CA SER A 9 15.23 8.43 -7.50
C SER A 9 15.92 9.73 -7.91
N HIS A 10 15.79 10.77 -7.10
CA HIS A 10 16.57 12.01 -7.27
C HIS A 10 18.00 11.91 -6.74
N ARG A 11 18.32 10.81 -6.07
CA ARG A 11 19.62 10.58 -5.45
C ARG A 11 20.44 9.67 -6.35
N ALA A 12 21.63 10.13 -6.73
CA ALA A 12 22.55 9.38 -7.59
C ALA A 12 23.02 8.05 -6.98
N ASP A 13 22.91 7.89 -5.65
CA ASP A 13 23.28 6.67 -4.92
C ASP A 13 22.13 5.67 -4.76
N LEU A 14 20.92 5.98 -5.26
CA LEU A 14 19.75 5.13 -5.13
C LEU A 14 19.24 4.73 -6.51
N THR A 15 19.06 3.42 -6.71
CA THR A 15 18.46 2.85 -7.92
C THR A 15 16.98 3.20 -8.00
N CYS A 16 16.48 3.42 -9.21
CA CYS A 16 15.06 3.64 -9.42
C CYS A 16 14.28 2.33 -9.21
N ASN A 17 13.08 2.41 -8.65
CA ASN A 17 12.27 1.22 -8.35
C ASN A 17 11.94 0.40 -9.62
N HIS A 18 11.80 1.06 -10.77
CA HIS A 18 11.52 0.39 -12.05
C HIS A 18 12.65 -0.53 -12.53
N GLU A 19 13.89 -0.34 -12.06
CA GLU A 19 15.01 -1.23 -12.38
C GLU A 19 14.81 -2.64 -11.81
N LEU A 20 14.09 -2.78 -10.69
CA LEU A 20 13.72 -4.08 -10.12
C LEU A 20 12.80 -4.88 -11.05
N TYR A 21 12.18 -4.22 -12.04
CA TYR A 21 11.31 -4.81 -13.04
C TYR A 21 12.00 -4.95 -14.40
N GLY A 22 13.32 -4.70 -14.47
CA GLY A 22 14.09 -4.77 -15.71
C GLY A 22 13.79 -3.61 -16.68
N LEU A 23 13.22 -2.51 -16.19
CA LEU A 23 12.91 -1.34 -17.02
C LEU A 23 14.01 -0.28 -16.91
N SER A 24 14.43 0.27 -18.04
CA SER A 24 15.23 1.50 -18.05
C SER A 24 14.37 2.71 -17.62
N CYS A 25 15.01 3.83 -17.28
CA CYS A 25 14.28 5.08 -17.01
C CYS A 25 13.39 5.50 -18.20
N GLY A 26 13.90 5.31 -19.43
CA GLY A 26 13.16 5.64 -20.65
C GLY A 26 11.93 4.74 -20.86
N ASP A 27 12.05 3.44 -20.57
CA ASP A 27 10.90 2.53 -20.62
C ASP A 27 9.84 2.91 -19.58
N TYR A 28 10.28 3.27 -18.37
CA TYR A 28 9.38 3.72 -17.33
C TYR A 28 8.66 5.02 -17.71
N ASP A 29 9.37 5.99 -18.28
CA ASP A 29 8.78 7.24 -18.78
C ASP A 29 7.79 7.00 -19.92
N ALA A 30 8.10 6.09 -20.84
CA ALA A 30 7.19 5.68 -21.90
C ALA A 30 5.91 5.02 -21.34
N MET A 31 6.06 4.17 -20.32
CA MET A 31 4.93 3.55 -19.62
C MET A 31 4.08 4.59 -18.87
N ARG A 32 4.72 5.56 -18.19
CA ARG A 32 4.06 6.72 -17.56
C ARG A 32 3.25 7.54 -18.56
N ALA A 33 3.84 7.86 -19.70
CA ALA A 33 3.19 8.63 -20.77
C ALA A 33 1.99 7.88 -21.34
N ARG A 34 2.12 6.57 -21.59
CA ARG A 34 1.02 5.69 -22.03
C ARG A 34 -0.12 5.70 -21.02
N ALA A 35 0.18 5.60 -19.73
CA ALA A 35 -0.81 5.59 -18.65
C ALA A 35 -1.49 6.96 -18.41
N ARG A 36 -0.96 8.05 -19.01
CA ARG A 36 -1.46 9.43 -18.85
C ARG A 36 -1.60 9.83 -17.37
N GLU A 37 -0.63 9.42 -16.56
CA GLU A 37 -0.61 9.65 -15.11
C GLU A 37 -1.86 9.13 -14.37
N ALA A 38 -2.51 8.08 -14.91
CA ALA A 38 -3.69 7.47 -14.34
C ALA A 38 -3.61 5.94 -14.37
N CYS A 39 -4.42 5.28 -13.56
CA CYS A 39 -4.56 3.83 -13.57
C CYS A 39 -5.09 3.35 -14.94
N GLU A 40 -4.41 2.41 -15.60
CA GLU A 40 -4.80 1.91 -16.93
C GLU A 40 -6.09 1.07 -16.95
N ILE A 41 -6.66 0.72 -15.78
CA ILE A 41 -7.92 -0.04 -15.68
C ILE A 41 -9.12 0.85 -15.28
N CYS A 42 -8.93 1.73 -14.29
CA CYS A 42 -10.02 2.54 -13.72
C CYS A 42 -9.87 4.04 -13.95
N GLU A 43 -8.82 4.46 -14.65
CA GLU A 43 -8.56 5.84 -15.08
C GLU A 43 -8.46 6.87 -13.94
N THR A 44 -8.39 6.40 -12.68
CA THR A 44 -8.14 7.27 -11.53
C THR A 44 -6.74 7.85 -11.65
N ALA A 45 -6.64 9.18 -11.64
CA ALA A 45 -5.37 9.88 -11.68
C ALA A 45 -4.51 9.50 -10.48
N GLU A 46 -3.19 9.45 -10.68
CA GLU A 46 -2.21 9.05 -9.67
C GLU A 46 -2.39 9.78 -8.34
N ARG A 47 -2.54 11.11 -8.41
CA ARG A 47 -2.74 12.00 -7.24
C ARG A 47 -4.02 11.70 -6.45
N ASP A 48 -5.01 11.09 -7.10
CA ASP A 48 -6.32 10.76 -6.51
C ASP A 48 -6.36 9.31 -5.99
N THR A 49 -5.29 8.54 -6.20
CA THR A 49 -5.15 7.21 -5.60
C THR A 49 -4.89 7.32 -4.10
N THR A 50 -5.26 6.29 -3.33
CA THR A 50 -5.09 6.28 -1.87
C THR A 50 -3.64 6.49 -1.41
N ARG A 51 -2.66 6.07 -2.22
CA ARG A 51 -1.23 6.27 -1.92
C ARG A 51 -0.61 7.48 -2.64
N GLY A 52 -1.36 8.16 -3.50
CA GLY A 52 -0.83 9.23 -4.35
C GLY A 52 0.24 8.74 -5.34
N GLN A 53 0.25 7.45 -5.69
CA GLN A 53 1.23 6.85 -6.60
C GLN A 53 0.62 5.66 -7.36
N LEU A 54 1.09 5.43 -8.59
CA LEU A 54 0.79 4.20 -9.34
C LEU A 54 1.84 3.13 -9.07
N VAL A 55 1.45 1.86 -9.19
CA VAL A 55 2.34 0.70 -9.03
C VAL A 55 2.63 0.06 -10.39
N ILE A 56 3.87 -0.40 -10.59
CA ILE A 56 4.27 -1.20 -11.74
C ILE A 56 3.70 -2.60 -11.56
N ASP A 57 2.73 -2.93 -12.39
CA ASP A 57 2.08 -4.23 -12.38
C ASP A 57 2.72 -5.17 -13.40
N HIS A 58 2.89 -6.44 -12.99
CA HIS A 58 3.56 -7.47 -13.78
C HIS A 58 2.97 -8.84 -13.50
N PHE A 59 3.04 -9.72 -14.50
CA PHE A 59 2.83 -11.15 -14.34
C PHE A 59 4.18 -11.85 -14.20
N GLN A 60 4.28 -12.77 -13.24
CA GLN A 60 5.46 -13.63 -13.06
C GLN A 60 5.03 -15.07 -12.78
N GLY A 61 5.59 -16.04 -13.52
CA GLY A 61 5.35 -17.48 -13.30
C GLY A 61 6.03 -18.36 -14.35
N GLU A 62 6.54 -19.54 -13.95
CA GLU A 62 7.23 -20.51 -14.83
C GLU A 62 8.31 -19.88 -15.74
N GLY A 63 9.10 -18.97 -15.16
CA GLY A 63 10.17 -18.26 -15.88
C GLY A 63 9.70 -17.13 -16.80
N LEU A 64 8.40 -16.87 -16.90
CA LEU A 64 7.86 -15.69 -17.59
C LEU A 64 7.84 -14.49 -16.66
N PHE A 65 8.19 -13.32 -17.20
CA PHE A 65 8.08 -12.03 -16.54
C PHE A 65 7.56 -11.00 -17.55
N ILE A 66 6.33 -10.51 -17.37
CA ILE A 66 5.64 -9.64 -18.31
C ILE A 66 5.23 -8.38 -17.56
N VAL A 67 5.79 -7.23 -17.91
CA VAL A 67 5.35 -5.92 -17.38
C VAL A 67 4.09 -5.49 -18.12
N ARG A 68 3.01 -5.30 -17.37
CA ARG A 68 1.69 -5.02 -17.97
C ARG A 68 1.43 -3.51 -18.09
N GLY A 69 1.83 -2.71 -17.11
CA GLY A 69 1.55 -1.28 -17.08
C GLY A 69 1.49 -0.69 -15.68
N LEU A 70 0.79 0.44 -15.53
CA LEU A 70 0.64 1.17 -14.27
C LEU A 70 -0.79 1.12 -13.72
N LEU A 71 -0.93 0.73 -12.44
CA LEU A 71 -2.22 0.59 -11.77
C LEU A 71 -2.27 1.31 -10.42
N CYS A 72 -3.47 1.59 -9.93
CA CYS A 72 -3.68 1.90 -8.51
C CYS A 72 -3.70 0.62 -7.65
N ASP A 73 -3.54 0.71 -6.33
CA ASP A 73 -3.52 -0.47 -5.43
C ASP A 73 -4.76 -1.35 -5.55
N ARG A 74 -5.93 -0.72 -5.74
CA ARG A 74 -7.21 -1.42 -5.91
C ARG A 74 -7.20 -2.29 -7.17
N CYS A 75 -6.80 -1.73 -8.31
CA CYS A 75 -6.76 -2.46 -9.58
C CYS A 75 -5.61 -3.46 -9.61
N ASN A 76 -4.49 -3.18 -8.95
CA ASN A 76 -3.42 -4.17 -8.77
C ASN A 76 -3.90 -5.41 -7.98
N SER A 77 -4.78 -5.21 -6.99
CA SER A 77 -5.44 -6.32 -6.28
C SER A 77 -6.40 -7.11 -7.17
N VAL A 78 -7.04 -6.45 -8.14
CA VAL A 78 -7.85 -7.10 -9.19
C VAL A 78 -6.97 -7.98 -10.08
N MET A 79 -5.80 -7.49 -10.51
CA MET A 79 -4.84 -8.31 -11.28
C MET A 79 -4.29 -9.49 -10.48
N SER A 80 -4.03 -9.29 -9.19
CA SER A 80 -3.66 -10.41 -8.29
C SER A 80 -4.73 -11.52 -8.25
N ARG A 81 -6.02 -11.18 -8.42
CA ARG A 81 -7.11 -12.16 -8.54
C ARG A 81 -7.12 -12.82 -9.92
N HIS A 82 -6.95 -12.03 -10.97
CA HIS A 82 -6.82 -12.52 -12.35
C HIS A 82 -5.73 -13.60 -12.44
N ASP A 83 -4.59 -13.35 -11.80
CA ASP A 83 -3.42 -14.23 -11.85
C ASP A 83 -3.52 -15.49 -10.97
N ARG A 84 -4.61 -15.68 -10.20
CA ARG A 84 -4.73 -16.75 -9.17
C ARG A 84 -5.97 -17.64 -9.31
N THR A 85 -6.57 -17.72 -10.49
CA THR A 85 -7.80 -18.51 -10.81
C THR A 85 -8.97 -18.33 -9.86
N ALA A 86 -8.95 -17.30 -9.01
CA ALA A 86 -10.00 -17.10 -8.03
C ALA A 86 -11.31 -16.78 -8.76
N GLU A 87 -12.39 -17.45 -8.35
CA GLU A 87 -13.70 -17.27 -8.96
C GLU A 87 -14.14 -15.80 -8.88
N TRP A 88 -14.61 -15.30 -10.01
CA TRP A 88 -15.18 -13.97 -10.12
C TRP A 88 -16.66 -14.04 -9.74
N GLY A 89 -17.04 -13.41 -8.63
CA GLY A 89 -18.46 -13.24 -8.31
C GLY A 89 -19.16 -12.27 -9.28
N PRO A 90 -20.50 -12.24 -9.32
CA PRO A 90 -21.26 -11.41 -10.26
C PRO A 90 -20.89 -9.92 -10.24
N SER A 91 -20.65 -9.36 -9.05
CA SER A 91 -20.22 -7.96 -8.87
C SER A 91 -18.81 -7.67 -9.40
N SER A 92 -18.04 -8.73 -9.67
CA SER A 92 -16.66 -8.64 -10.17
C SER A 92 -16.56 -8.83 -11.68
N LEU A 93 -17.67 -9.12 -12.38
CA LEU A 93 -17.65 -9.39 -13.82
C LEU A 93 -17.01 -8.25 -14.64
N PRO A 94 -17.42 -6.96 -14.52
CA PRO A 94 -16.79 -5.88 -15.29
C PRO A 94 -15.27 -5.77 -15.11
N TRP A 95 -14.76 -6.24 -13.96
CA TRP A 95 -13.34 -6.26 -13.66
C TRP A 95 -12.61 -7.43 -14.32
N LYS A 96 -13.29 -8.56 -14.56
CA LYS A 96 -12.73 -9.72 -15.27
C LYS A 96 -12.41 -9.36 -16.71
N GLU A 97 -13.35 -8.75 -17.44
CA GLU A 97 -13.11 -8.36 -18.84
C GLU A 97 -12.04 -7.28 -18.92
N LYS A 98 -12.08 -6.27 -18.04
CA LYS A 98 -11.05 -5.23 -17.97
C LYS A 98 -9.66 -5.78 -17.66
N ALA A 99 -9.56 -6.68 -16.68
CA ALA A 99 -8.29 -7.33 -16.33
C ALA A 99 -7.74 -8.15 -17.51
N ARG A 100 -8.61 -8.85 -18.24
CA ARG A 100 -8.23 -9.59 -19.46
C ARG A 100 -7.74 -8.65 -20.56
N ALA A 101 -8.47 -7.59 -20.86
CA ALA A 101 -8.08 -6.61 -21.87
C ALA A 101 -6.73 -5.96 -21.53
N TYR A 102 -6.54 -5.61 -20.26
CA TYR A 102 -5.29 -5.05 -19.76
C TYR A 102 -4.12 -6.04 -19.83
N HIS A 103 -4.33 -7.31 -19.48
CA HIS A 103 -3.31 -8.36 -19.62
C HIS A 103 -2.85 -8.54 -21.08
N LEU A 104 -3.79 -8.53 -22.04
CA LEU A 104 -3.48 -8.66 -23.46
C LEU A 104 -2.79 -7.41 -24.04
N ASN A 105 -3.00 -6.24 -23.42
CA ASN A 105 -2.36 -4.99 -23.83
C ASN A 105 -1.06 -4.70 -23.03
N ALA A 106 -0.34 -5.73 -22.59
CA ALA A 106 0.84 -5.54 -21.73
C ALA A 106 1.90 -4.61 -22.34
N PHE A 107 2.47 -3.73 -21.51
CA PHE A 107 3.49 -2.76 -21.90
C PHE A 107 4.72 -3.40 -22.56
N SER A 108 5.19 -4.54 -22.05
CA SER A 108 6.36 -5.23 -22.59
C SER A 108 6.13 -5.90 -23.96
N GLN A 109 4.92 -5.79 -24.53
CA GLN A 109 4.54 -6.36 -25.84
C GLN A 109 4.94 -7.84 -25.98
N PRO A 110 4.52 -8.71 -25.05
CA PRO A 110 4.83 -10.13 -25.13
C PRO A 110 4.30 -10.73 -26.42
N THR A 111 5.01 -11.75 -26.92
CA THR A 111 4.57 -12.54 -28.07
C THR A 111 3.28 -13.30 -27.76
N ALA A 112 2.57 -13.72 -28.81
CA ALA A 112 1.36 -14.53 -28.65
C ALA A 112 1.62 -15.85 -27.89
N ASP A 113 2.80 -16.43 -28.08
CA ASP A 113 3.22 -17.65 -27.37
C ASP A 113 3.46 -17.40 -25.88
N GLU A 114 4.08 -16.26 -25.51
CA GLU A 114 4.26 -15.88 -24.11
C GLU A 114 2.92 -15.60 -23.42
N LEU A 115 1.99 -14.93 -24.09
CA LEU A 115 0.62 -14.72 -23.57
C LEU A 115 -0.13 -16.04 -23.38
N ARG A 116 -0.04 -16.97 -24.35
CA ARG A 116 -0.65 -18.30 -24.23
C ARG A 116 -0.05 -19.07 -23.05
N ARG A 117 1.27 -19.08 -22.90
CA ARG A 117 1.92 -19.72 -21.75
C ARG A 117 1.56 -19.05 -20.43
N ALA A 118 1.44 -17.72 -20.39
CA ALA A 118 0.97 -17.01 -19.21
C ALA A 118 -0.46 -17.44 -18.84
N ASP A 119 -1.37 -17.55 -19.82
CA ASP A 119 -2.73 -18.06 -19.63
C ASP A 119 -2.76 -19.51 -19.11
N GLU A 120 -1.90 -20.38 -19.65
CA GLU A 120 -1.74 -21.76 -19.17
C GLU A 120 -1.27 -21.80 -17.72
N VAL A 121 -0.27 -20.98 -17.37
CA VAL A 121 0.23 -20.85 -16.00
C VAL A 121 -0.83 -20.30 -15.06
N ILE A 122 -1.58 -19.29 -15.50
CA ILE A 122 -2.71 -18.75 -14.74
C ILE A 122 -3.72 -19.86 -14.51
N ALA A 123 -4.20 -20.54 -15.56
CA ALA A 123 -5.20 -21.61 -15.44
C ALA A 123 -4.75 -22.80 -14.56
N ALA A 124 -3.46 -23.14 -14.60
CA ALA A 124 -2.88 -24.21 -13.80
C ALA A 124 -2.69 -23.85 -12.31
N ARG A 125 -2.74 -22.56 -11.94
CA ARG A 125 -2.61 -22.16 -10.54
C ARG A 125 -3.79 -22.68 -9.74
N THR A 126 -3.48 -23.43 -8.70
CA THR A 126 -4.48 -23.79 -7.69
C THR A 126 -5.00 -22.50 -7.04
N PRO A 127 -6.33 -22.36 -6.88
CA PRO A 127 -6.89 -21.23 -6.16
C PRO A 127 -6.20 -21.06 -4.82
N TYR A 128 -5.80 -19.83 -4.49
CA TYR A 128 -5.20 -19.55 -3.19
C TYR A 128 -6.21 -19.86 -2.09
N SER A 129 -6.04 -21.01 -1.44
CA SER A 129 -6.78 -21.36 -0.23
C SER A 129 -6.03 -20.82 0.97
N VAL A 130 -6.71 -20.02 1.81
CA VAL A 130 -6.16 -19.56 3.10
C VAL A 130 -5.75 -20.75 3.96
N ARG A 131 -6.37 -21.92 3.78
CA ARG A 131 -6.01 -23.17 4.48
C ARG A 131 -4.65 -23.74 4.03
N ASN A 132 -4.23 -23.45 2.80
CA ASN A 132 -2.93 -23.85 2.26
C ASN A 132 -1.83 -22.85 2.61
N ARG A 133 -2.16 -21.72 3.23
CA ARG A 133 -1.15 -20.78 3.71
C ARG A 133 -0.34 -21.49 4.79
N PRO A 134 0.99 -21.67 4.62
CA PRO A 134 1.82 -22.14 5.72
C PRO A 134 1.56 -21.24 6.92
N PRO A 135 1.40 -21.79 8.14
CA PRO A 135 1.27 -20.96 9.32
C PRO A 135 2.48 -20.02 9.34
N LEU A 136 2.23 -18.73 9.13
CA LEU A 136 3.30 -17.76 9.21
C LEU A 136 3.93 -17.92 10.59
N PRO A 137 5.27 -17.95 10.70
CA PRO A 137 5.92 -17.93 11.98
C PRO A 137 5.31 -16.78 12.75
N ARG A 138 4.64 -17.08 13.87
CA ARG A 138 4.03 -16.05 14.71
C ARG A 138 5.21 -15.27 15.23
N THR A 139 5.55 -14.15 14.58
CA THR A 139 6.47 -13.18 15.14
C THR A 139 5.99 -12.98 16.57
N PRO A 140 6.81 -13.25 17.59
CA PRO A 140 6.38 -13.11 18.97
C PRO A 140 5.74 -11.74 19.04
N ARG A 141 4.44 -11.70 19.39
CA ARG A 141 3.71 -10.44 19.48
C ARG A 141 4.58 -9.58 20.36
N ARG A 142 5.25 -8.56 19.79
CA ARG A 142 5.93 -7.56 20.59
C ARG A 142 4.86 -7.11 21.56
N LYS A 143 5.11 -7.27 22.87
CA LYS A 143 4.20 -6.74 23.89
C LYS A 143 4.16 -5.24 23.58
N HIS A 144 3.16 -4.81 22.81
CA HIS A 144 3.03 -3.41 22.47
C HIS A 144 2.95 -2.68 23.79
N SER A 145 3.83 -1.70 23.99
CA SER A 145 3.74 -0.83 25.15
C SER A 145 2.29 -0.35 25.22
N PRO A 146 1.64 -0.45 26.39
CA PRO A 146 0.25 -0.08 26.52
C PRO A 146 0.05 1.36 26.03
N ARG A 147 -0.90 1.55 25.10
CA ARG A 147 -1.25 2.86 24.55
C ARG A 147 -2.51 3.37 25.24
N VAL A 148 -2.42 4.55 25.85
CA VAL A 148 -3.58 5.29 26.37
C VAL A 148 -3.93 6.36 25.34
N HIS A 149 -5.11 6.26 24.75
CA HIS A 149 -5.62 7.22 23.77
C HIS A 149 -6.29 8.39 24.50
N LEU A 150 -5.68 9.57 24.43
CA LEU A 150 -6.14 10.78 25.15
C LEU A 150 -7.32 11.49 24.48
N ASN A 151 -7.69 11.09 23.27
CA ASN A 151 -8.88 11.58 22.56
C ASN A 151 -10.18 10.85 22.97
N HIS A 152 -10.12 10.02 24.01
CA HIS A 152 -11.28 9.34 24.58
C HIS A 152 -11.88 10.13 25.76
N GLY A 153 -13.09 9.74 26.18
CA GLY A 153 -13.72 10.36 27.34
C GLY A 153 -12.89 10.12 28.63
N PRO A 154 -12.93 11.03 29.61
CA PRO A 154 -12.10 10.95 30.83
C PRO A 154 -12.22 9.61 31.57
N LYS A 155 -13.42 9.02 31.61
CA LYS A 155 -13.65 7.69 32.22
C LYS A 155 -12.89 6.57 31.50
N GLN A 156 -12.82 6.62 30.18
CA GLN A 156 -12.12 5.62 29.35
C GLN A 156 -10.60 5.76 29.51
N ILE A 157 -10.10 7.00 29.55
CA ILE A 157 -8.70 7.30 29.84
C ILE A 157 -8.31 6.75 31.22
N ALA A 158 -9.08 7.08 32.27
CA ALA A 158 -8.82 6.61 33.63
C ALA A 158 -8.83 5.07 33.73
N ARG A 159 -9.76 4.40 33.04
CA ARG A 159 -9.81 2.94 32.97
C ARG A 159 -8.58 2.35 32.29
N ALA A 160 -8.11 2.95 31.20
CA ALA A 160 -6.91 2.51 30.49
C ALA A 160 -5.65 2.70 31.34
N ILE A 161 -5.53 3.83 32.05
CA ILE A 161 -4.42 4.10 32.98
C ILE A 161 -4.40 3.04 34.09
N ARG A 162 -5.53 2.81 34.79
CA ARG A 162 -5.61 1.81 35.88
C ARG A 162 -5.36 0.38 35.42
N LYS A 163 -5.61 0.07 34.15
CA LYS A 163 -5.35 -1.25 33.57
C LYS A 163 -3.85 -1.50 33.36
N HIS A 164 -3.05 -0.44 33.20
CA HIS A 164 -1.68 -0.53 32.71
C HIS A 164 -0.62 0.00 33.67
N LEU A 165 -1.02 0.78 34.68
CA LEU A 165 -0.13 1.35 35.68
C LEU A 165 -0.45 0.81 37.07
N THR A 166 0.59 0.63 37.90
CA THR A 166 0.43 0.31 39.32
C THR A 166 -0.05 1.53 40.12
N PRO A 167 -0.59 1.36 41.34
CA PRO A 167 -0.98 2.48 42.20
C PRO A 167 0.16 3.51 42.40
N GLU A 168 1.40 3.07 42.54
CA GLU A 168 2.57 3.93 42.72
C GLU A 168 2.86 4.73 41.45
N GLN A 169 2.78 4.09 40.28
CA GLN A 169 2.95 4.75 38.98
C GLN A 169 1.82 5.77 38.72
N ILE A 170 0.59 5.46 39.13
CA ILE A 170 -0.53 6.40 39.08
C ILE A 170 -0.26 7.59 39.99
N GLY A 171 0.22 7.36 41.21
CA GLY A 171 0.61 8.43 42.13
C GLY A 171 1.68 9.34 41.53
N ARG A 172 2.73 8.77 40.92
CA ARG A 172 3.77 9.54 40.23
C ARG A 172 3.23 10.32 39.03
N LEU A 173 2.33 9.73 38.25
CA LEU A 173 1.69 10.41 37.12
C LEU A 173 0.87 11.61 37.59
N VAL A 174 0.08 11.46 38.66
CA VAL A 174 -0.70 12.56 39.25
C VAL A 174 0.24 13.68 39.72
N GLN A 175 1.31 13.34 40.43
CA GLN A 175 2.31 14.32 40.87
C GLN A 175 2.89 15.12 39.69
N LEU A 176 3.31 14.44 38.62
CA LEU A 176 3.88 15.09 37.43
C LEU A 176 2.88 16.04 36.75
N LEU A 177 1.60 15.67 36.69
CA LEU A 177 0.57 16.53 36.13
C LEU A 177 0.32 17.76 37.00
N THR A 178 0.30 17.60 38.33
CA THR A 178 0.16 18.72 39.28
C THR A 178 1.36 19.67 39.24
N GLU A 179 2.58 19.14 39.14
CA GLU A 179 3.80 19.94 38.97
C GLU A 179 3.80 20.73 37.65
N ALA A 180 3.30 20.12 36.56
CA ALA A 180 3.19 20.78 35.27
C ALA A 180 2.19 21.97 35.30
N GLU A 181 1.06 21.82 35.99
CA GLU A 181 0.09 22.91 36.18
C GLU A 181 0.66 24.04 37.04
N ALA A 182 1.47 23.73 38.05
CA ALA A 182 2.08 24.74 38.92
C ALA A 182 3.26 25.49 38.26
N GLY A 183 3.89 24.88 37.26
CA GLY A 183 5.10 25.38 36.59
C GLY A 183 4.87 26.27 35.38
N GLU A 184 3.63 26.47 34.91
CA GLU A 184 3.33 27.45 33.86
C GLU A 184 3.10 28.82 34.51
N PRO A 185 4.08 29.74 34.50
CA PRO A 185 3.79 31.13 34.84
C PRO A 185 2.76 31.61 33.82
N HIS A 186 1.56 31.93 34.31
CA HIS A 186 0.52 32.61 33.55
C HIS A 186 1.08 33.95 33.07
N SER A 187 1.79 33.91 31.94
CA SER A 187 2.14 35.07 31.15
C SER A 187 0.84 35.53 30.48
N HIS A 188 -0.04 36.12 31.28
CA HIS A 188 -1.09 36.99 30.80
C HIS A 188 -0.41 38.18 30.13
N SER A 189 -0.08 38.00 28.85
CA SER A 189 0.21 39.09 27.95
C SER A 189 -1.06 39.92 27.85
N ALA A 190 -1.07 41.01 28.61
CA ALA A 190 -2.06 42.07 28.48
C ALA A 190 -1.88 42.68 27.07
N ALA A 191 -2.68 42.22 26.12
CA ALA A 191 -2.87 42.92 24.86
C ALA A 191 -3.70 44.18 25.15
N THR A 192 -2.99 45.30 25.29
CA THR A 192 -3.54 46.65 25.23
C THR A 192 -4.18 46.89 23.87
N ARG A 193 -5.26 47.69 23.89
CA ARG A 193 -6.16 48.07 22.79
C ARG A 193 -5.46 48.68 21.59
#